data_AF-A0A8T5MAQ0-F1
#
_entry.id   AF-A0A8T5MAQ0-F1
#
_cell.length_a   1.000
_cell.length_b   1.000
_cell.length_c   1.000
_cell.angle_alpha   90.00
_cell.angle_beta   90.00
_cell.angle_gamma   90.00
#
_symmetry.space_group_name_H-M   'P 1'
#
loop_
_entity.id
_entity.type
_entity.pdbx_description
1 polymer ?
#
loop_
_entity_poly.entity_id
_entity_poly.type
_entity_poly.pdbx_seq_one_letter_code
_entity_poly.pdbx_strand_id
1 'polypeptide(L)'
;MEKIAHINNTSTENAKKVYDILIQQFSNPDLIVANEDFLNLIKDGITTTIDNKEITFKLIDYKDIWNNSLIATTQYWVQNKKPDIALLINGIPLVCIEAKQRARRNTNWLEGVEQFKTYGQKAHKLYITNAFGVACNGKLSKYGTMGSSSVYFFEWKDTSIVTKHRNPLFSNYFVPIKEIEGIKHIDVSDIEEMKKSLVSQLQPERVIDLIQNFLVFERTPDSGIVKKIARYQQYRATNKIVERVSETDLKQGIIWHTQGSGKSLTMLYTALKLRNDERLNNPTVYLIVDRKDLRTQIGDTFEDCVFPNTSKPENIGQLKHKISSQPSEVIITNIQKFRELGKHKDERDNVIALIDEAHRTQYGDFQSELKTSLPNCKRFAFTGTPIPKTQREFSVNKENEIEPYLDKYGIKEAISDKVTVPIRYTLGKQEWFLDKDKLKTGFDELTKELSDEQKRKVTQRVSPWKVFLKKEDRVKAISKDIAED
;
A
#
# COMPACT_ATOMS: atom_id res chain seq x y z
N MET A 1 -25.02 20.45 -5.27
CA MET A 1 -26.45 20.08 -5.30
C MET A 1 -26.88 19.52 -6.65
N GLU A 2 -26.80 20.27 -7.75
CA GLU A 2 -27.20 19.79 -9.09
C GLU A 2 -26.56 18.45 -9.49
N LYS A 3 -25.24 18.32 -9.33
CA LYS A 3 -24.54 17.05 -9.60
C LYS A 3 -24.97 15.91 -8.69
N ILE A 4 -25.28 16.18 -7.42
CA ILE A 4 -25.81 15.17 -6.50
C ILE A 4 -27.18 14.69 -6.99
N ALA A 5 -28.06 15.62 -7.40
CA ALA A 5 -29.37 15.29 -7.95
C ALA A 5 -29.26 14.43 -9.22
N HIS A 6 -28.37 14.82 -10.14
CA HIS A 6 -28.12 14.11 -11.39
C HIS A 6 -27.56 12.70 -11.17
N ILE A 7 -26.47 12.56 -10.40
CA ILE A 7 -25.80 11.28 -10.17
C ILE A 7 -26.72 10.27 -9.50
N ASN A 8 -27.58 10.72 -8.59
CA ASN A 8 -28.47 9.85 -7.82
C ASN A 8 -29.89 9.76 -8.38
N ASN A 9 -30.14 10.34 -9.56
CA ASN A 9 -31.47 10.41 -10.18
C ASN A 9 -32.57 10.82 -9.18
N THR A 10 -32.34 11.93 -8.47
CA THR A 10 -33.22 12.43 -7.40
C THR A 10 -33.54 13.90 -7.57
N SER A 11 -34.47 14.43 -6.77
CA SER A 11 -34.83 15.86 -6.79
C SER A 11 -33.71 16.73 -6.21
N THR A 12 -33.66 18.00 -6.63
CA THR A 12 -32.74 19.00 -6.07
C THR A 12 -33.00 19.27 -4.59
N GLU A 13 -34.23 19.08 -4.11
CA GLU A 13 -34.59 19.19 -2.70
C GLU A 13 -33.95 18.08 -1.86
N ASN A 14 -34.02 16.83 -2.32
CA ASN A 14 -33.32 15.72 -1.65
C ASN A 14 -31.80 15.92 -1.69
N ALA A 15 -31.27 16.37 -2.83
CA ALA A 15 -29.87 16.72 -2.96
C ALA A 15 -29.43 17.87 -2.04
N LYS A 16 -30.34 18.79 -1.68
CA LYS A 16 -30.08 19.84 -0.69
C LYS A 16 -29.91 19.27 0.71
N LYS A 17 -30.77 18.34 1.14
CA LYS A 17 -30.61 17.65 2.43
C LYS A 17 -29.25 16.95 2.54
N VAL A 18 -28.84 16.26 1.48
CA VAL A 18 -27.51 15.61 1.37
C VAL A 18 -26.39 16.65 1.47
N TYR A 19 -26.51 17.76 0.74
CA TYR A 19 -25.55 18.86 0.80
C TYR A 19 -25.44 19.48 2.21
N ASP A 20 -26.57 19.66 2.89
CA ASP A 20 -26.62 20.22 4.24
C ASP A 20 -25.87 19.32 5.25
N ILE A 21 -25.99 18.00 5.12
CA ILE A 21 -25.21 17.02 5.92
C ILE A 21 -23.70 17.13 5.58
N LEU A 22 -23.35 17.27 4.31
CA LEU A 22 -21.96 17.40 3.88
C LEU A 22 -21.27 18.64 4.47
N ILE A 23 -21.95 19.79 4.50
CA ILE A 23 -21.36 21.04 4.98
C ILE A 23 -21.28 21.12 6.51
N GLN A 24 -22.02 20.28 7.25
CA GLN A 24 -21.90 20.19 8.72
C GLN A 24 -20.49 19.83 9.16
N GLN A 25 -19.72 19.12 8.32
CA GLN A 25 -18.33 18.76 8.62
C GLN A 25 -17.43 19.99 8.81
N PHE A 26 -17.79 21.14 8.23
CA PHE A 26 -17.04 22.39 8.43
C PHE A 26 -17.16 22.99 9.84
N SER A 27 -18.08 22.48 10.66
CA SER A 27 -18.27 22.94 12.03
C SER A 27 -17.39 22.21 13.04
N ASN A 28 -16.73 21.11 12.65
CA ASN A 28 -15.87 20.35 13.54
C ASN A 28 -14.55 21.13 13.79
N PRO A 29 -14.22 21.46 15.06
CA PRO A 29 -13.03 22.25 15.37
C PRO A 29 -11.72 21.50 15.14
N ASP A 30 -11.75 20.16 15.17
CA ASP A 30 -10.60 19.35 14.80
C ASP A 30 -10.57 19.17 13.28
N LEU A 31 -9.64 19.88 12.63
CA LEU A 31 -9.56 19.92 11.17
C LEU A 31 -9.19 18.58 10.54
N ILE A 32 -8.40 17.74 11.22
CA ILE A 32 -8.00 16.45 10.64
C ILE A 32 -9.15 15.44 10.73
N VAL A 33 -9.91 15.47 11.84
CA VAL A 33 -11.15 14.69 11.98
C VAL A 33 -12.19 15.17 10.98
N ALA A 34 -12.41 16.48 10.86
CA ALA A 34 -13.31 17.06 9.87
C ALA A 34 -12.94 16.67 8.43
N ASN A 35 -11.64 16.64 8.11
CA ASN A 35 -11.15 16.20 6.79
C ASN A 35 -11.41 14.71 6.56
N GLU A 36 -11.22 13.89 7.57
CA GLU A 36 -11.52 12.47 7.51
C GLU A 36 -13.00 12.22 7.27
N ASP A 37 -13.86 12.80 8.11
CA ASP A 37 -15.31 12.64 8.01
C ASP A 37 -15.81 13.12 6.64
N PHE A 38 -15.35 14.29 6.20
CA PHE A 38 -15.70 14.82 4.87
C PHE A 38 -15.29 13.87 3.75
N LEU A 39 -14.07 13.34 3.77
CA LEU A 39 -13.60 12.44 2.72
C LEU A 39 -14.24 11.06 2.79
N ASN A 40 -14.61 10.57 3.97
CA ASN A 40 -15.38 9.34 4.11
C ASN A 40 -16.79 9.51 3.49
N LEU A 41 -17.46 10.65 3.71
CA LEU A 41 -18.73 10.95 3.02
C LEU A 41 -18.56 11.03 1.49
N ILE A 42 -17.42 11.54 0.99
CA ILE A 42 -17.10 11.55 -0.45
C ILE A 42 -16.93 10.14 -1.01
N LYS A 43 -16.27 9.25 -0.27
CA LYS A 43 -16.02 7.85 -0.67
C LYS A 43 -17.28 6.99 -0.60
N ASP A 44 -17.93 6.99 0.56
CA ASP A 44 -18.99 6.05 0.90
C ASP A 44 -20.37 6.55 0.47
N GLY A 45 -20.51 7.87 0.34
CA GLY A 45 -21.79 8.54 0.14
C GLY A 45 -22.45 8.90 1.47
N ILE A 46 -23.61 9.56 1.38
CA ILE A 46 -24.37 10.02 2.55
C ILE A 46 -25.66 9.23 2.62
N THR A 47 -25.82 8.43 3.67
CA THR A 47 -27.08 7.71 3.94
C THR A 47 -28.03 8.62 4.70
N THR A 48 -29.23 8.80 4.18
CA THR A 48 -30.30 9.55 4.84
C THR A 48 -31.67 8.99 4.49
N THR A 49 -32.68 9.31 5.29
CA THR A 49 -34.04 8.81 5.12
C THR A 49 -34.85 9.73 4.24
N ILE A 50 -35.33 9.22 3.11
CA ILE A 50 -36.27 9.89 2.21
C ILE A 50 -37.49 8.99 2.09
N ASP A 51 -38.69 9.53 2.29
CA ASP A 51 -39.97 8.80 2.19
C ASP A 51 -39.98 7.49 3.00
N ASN A 52 -39.48 7.55 4.25
CA ASN A 52 -39.31 6.42 5.17
C ASN A 52 -38.41 5.28 4.66
N LYS A 53 -37.54 5.54 3.70
CA LYS A 53 -36.50 4.62 3.22
C LYS A 53 -35.12 5.20 3.43
N GLU A 54 -34.22 4.41 3.98
CA GLU A 54 -32.80 4.75 4.00
C GLU A 54 -32.22 4.61 2.60
N ILE A 55 -31.63 5.70 2.09
CA ILE A 55 -31.02 5.76 0.76
C ILE A 55 -29.63 6.37 0.92
N THR A 56 -28.63 5.74 0.30
CA THR A 56 -27.27 6.28 0.22
C THR A 56 -27.09 7.09 -1.06
N PHE A 57 -26.80 8.38 -0.91
CA PHE A 57 -26.53 9.30 -2.02
C PHE A 57 -25.02 9.41 -2.28
N LYS A 58 -24.59 9.14 -3.51
CA LYS A 58 -23.20 9.28 -3.95
C LYS A 58 -22.89 10.73 -4.32
N LEU A 59 -21.70 11.21 -3.94
CA LEU A 59 -21.22 12.57 -4.25
C LEU A 59 -20.36 12.61 -5.52
N ILE A 60 -19.78 11.47 -5.89
CA ILE A 60 -18.98 11.25 -7.10
C ILE A 60 -19.51 9.98 -7.77
N ASP A 61 -19.67 10.01 -9.10
CA ASP A 61 -19.94 8.83 -9.90
C ASP A 61 -18.62 8.08 -10.15
N TYR A 62 -18.45 6.96 -9.44
CA TYR A 62 -17.28 6.08 -9.57
C TYR A 62 -17.46 5.02 -10.67
N LYS A 63 -18.68 4.88 -11.23
CA LYS A 63 -19.00 3.90 -12.27
C LYS A 63 -18.78 4.49 -13.65
N ASP A 64 -19.21 5.73 -13.87
CA ASP A 64 -18.87 6.51 -15.05
C ASP A 64 -18.29 7.86 -14.63
N ILE A 65 -16.97 7.95 -14.66
CA ILE A 65 -16.26 9.12 -14.18
C ILE A 65 -16.58 10.40 -14.96
N TRP A 66 -17.08 10.29 -16.20
CA TRP A 66 -17.39 11.43 -17.06
C TRP A 66 -18.77 12.04 -16.80
N ASN A 67 -19.61 11.38 -16.00
CA ASN A 67 -20.83 12.01 -15.46
C ASN A 67 -20.51 13.10 -14.42
N ASN A 68 -19.31 13.07 -13.85
CA ASN A 68 -18.83 14.11 -12.95
C ASN A 68 -18.44 15.38 -13.70
N SER A 69 -18.58 16.53 -13.05
CA SER A 69 -17.92 17.76 -13.51
C SER A 69 -16.48 17.77 -13.03
N LEU A 70 -15.53 17.80 -13.96
CA LEU A 70 -14.09 17.80 -13.69
C LEU A 70 -13.51 19.14 -14.15
N ILE A 71 -13.11 19.99 -13.21
CA ILE A 71 -12.68 21.36 -13.50
C ILE A 71 -11.28 21.60 -12.95
N ALA A 72 -10.40 22.16 -13.77
CA ALA A 72 -9.13 22.75 -13.32
C ALA A 72 -9.23 24.28 -13.41
N THR A 73 -8.92 25.00 -12.33
CA THR A 73 -9.03 26.47 -12.30
C THR A 73 -7.96 27.12 -11.44
N THR A 74 -7.56 28.34 -11.81
CA THR A 74 -6.64 29.21 -11.04
C THR A 74 -7.37 30.28 -10.24
N GLN A 75 -8.71 30.29 -10.26
CA GLN A 75 -9.58 31.34 -9.70
C GLN A 75 -10.44 30.81 -8.55
N TYR A 76 -9.89 29.95 -7.70
CA TYR A 76 -10.63 29.34 -6.60
C TYR A 76 -10.22 29.92 -5.24
N TRP A 77 -10.96 30.91 -4.75
CA TRP A 77 -10.68 31.57 -3.47
C TRP A 77 -11.45 30.91 -2.32
N VAL A 78 -10.74 30.55 -1.26
CA VAL A 78 -11.32 30.07 0.00
C VAL A 78 -10.65 30.80 1.15
N GLN A 79 -11.42 31.58 1.92
CA GLN A 79 -10.94 32.23 3.14
C GLN A 79 -9.62 33.01 2.93
N ASN A 80 -9.60 33.86 1.89
CA ASN A 80 -8.45 34.68 1.48
C ASN A 80 -7.19 33.89 1.06
N LYS A 81 -7.31 32.57 0.84
CA LYS A 81 -6.30 31.74 0.21
C LYS A 81 -6.77 31.31 -1.17
N LYS A 82 -5.81 31.22 -2.09
CA LYS A 82 -6.03 30.76 -3.45
C LYS A 82 -4.89 29.82 -3.81
N PRO A 83 -5.13 28.51 -4.01
CA PRO A 83 -4.12 27.64 -4.59
C PRO A 83 -3.79 28.10 -6.01
N ASP A 84 -2.57 27.83 -6.47
CA ASP A 84 -2.18 28.20 -7.84
C ASP A 84 -3.11 27.52 -8.87
N ILE A 85 -3.43 26.24 -8.65
CA ILE A 85 -4.49 25.51 -9.38
C ILE A 85 -5.30 24.66 -8.38
N ALA A 86 -6.62 24.68 -8.49
CA ALA A 86 -7.52 23.73 -7.84
C ALA A 86 -8.11 22.77 -8.88
N LEU A 87 -8.11 21.48 -8.58
CA LEU A 87 -8.88 20.47 -9.32
C LEU A 87 -10.16 20.17 -8.53
N LEU A 88 -11.28 20.42 -9.17
CA LEU A 88 -12.60 20.25 -8.59
C LEU A 88 -13.30 19.05 -9.21
N ILE A 89 -13.94 18.24 -8.37
CA ILE A 89 -14.87 17.19 -8.80
C ILE A 89 -16.25 17.57 -8.26
N ASN A 90 -17.22 17.75 -9.16
CA ASN A 90 -18.58 18.18 -8.82
C ASN A 90 -18.64 19.47 -7.99
N GLY A 91 -17.68 20.38 -8.22
CA GLY A 91 -17.55 21.66 -7.50
C GLY A 91 -16.76 21.59 -6.19
N ILE A 92 -16.24 20.42 -5.80
CA ILE A 92 -15.49 20.23 -4.55
C ILE A 92 -13.98 20.24 -4.83
N PRO A 93 -13.18 21.12 -4.20
CA PRO A 93 -11.74 21.29 -4.46
C PRO A 93 -10.91 20.19 -3.79
N LEU A 94 -10.91 19.00 -4.37
CA LEU A 94 -10.27 17.81 -3.79
C LEU A 94 -8.75 17.80 -3.97
N VAL A 95 -8.20 18.46 -4.99
CA VAL A 95 -6.74 18.52 -5.20
C VAL A 95 -6.29 19.96 -5.38
N CYS A 96 -5.25 20.36 -4.63
CA CYS A 96 -4.62 21.67 -4.80
C CYS A 96 -3.21 21.49 -5.36
N ILE A 97 -2.83 22.33 -6.31
CA ILE A 97 -1.51 22.35 -6.92
C ILE A 97 -0.85 23.69 -6.62
N GLU A 98 0.37 23.64 -6.08
CA GLU A 98 1.24 24.78 -5.87
C GLU A 98 2.40 24.71 -6.86
N ALA A 99 2.45 25.68 -7.77
CA ALA A 99 3.45 25.78 -8.83
C ALA A 99 4.45 26.90 -8.51
N LYS A 100 5.73 26.56 -8.41
CA LYS A 100 6.81 27.52 -8.12
C LYS A 100 7.68 27.75 -9.35
N GLN A 101 8.21 28.96 -9.47
CA GLN A 101 8.98 29.37 -10.64
C GLN A 101 10.41 28.81 -10.57
N ARG A 102 10.90 28.29 -11.70
CA ARG A 102 12.26 27.75 -11.85
C ARG A 102 13.38 28.80 -11.75
N ALA A 103 13.07 30.07 -11.99
CA ALA A 103 14.07 31.13 -12.24
C ALA A 103 14.60 31.83 -10.97
N ARG A 104 14.02 31.59 -9.78
CA ARG A 104 14.48 32.23 -8.54
C ARG A 104 15.46 31.32 -7.80
N ARG A 105 16.67 31.82 -7.52
CA ARG A 105 17.62 31.16 -6.61
C ARG A 105 16.90 30.87 -5.28
N ASN A 106 17.09 29.66 -4.74
CA ASN A 106 16.50 29.14 -3.50
C ASN A 106 15.00 28.79 -3.51
N THR A 107 14.26 29.00 -4.60
CA THR A 107 12.87 28.52 -4.69
C THR A 107 12.82 27.03 -5.07
N ASN A 108 12.06 26.25 -4.30
CA ASN A 108 11.93 24.82 -4.47
C ASN A 108 10.48 24.38 -4.25
N TRP A 109 10.10 23.17 -4.72
CA TRP A 109 8.78 22.58 -4.46
C TRP A 109 8.42 22.56 -2.95
N LEU A 110 9.43 22.59 -2.08
CA LEU A 110 9.29 22.74 -0.62
C LEU A 110 8.45 23.97 -0.21
N GLU A 111 8.56 25.09 -0.93
CA GLU A 111 7.73 26.27 -0.64
C GLU A 111 6.24 26.00 -0.85
N GLY A 112 5.89 25.21 -1.87
CA GLY A 112 4.52 24.74 -2.08
C GLY A 112 4.03 23.86 -0.93
N VAL A 113 4.91 23.00 -0.39
CA VAL A 113 4.60 22.20 0.79
C VAL A 113 4.38 23.07 2.03
N GLU A 114 5.20 24.09 2.24
CA GLU A 114 4.98 25.05 3.34
C GLU A 114 3.67 25.83 3.17
N GLN A 115 3.28 26.19 1.95
CA GLN A 115 1.99 26.83 1.70
C GLN A 115 0.80 25.93 2.07
N PHE A 116 0.87 24.62 1.81
CA PHE A 116 -0.16 23.68 2.26
C PHE A 116 -0.37 23.70 3.78
N LYS A 117 0.70 23.89 4.57
CA LYS A 117 0.56 24.06 6.03
C LYS A 117 -0.24 25.32 6.39
N THR A 118 -0.10 26.38 5.59
CA THR A 118 -0.87 27.62 5.83
C THR A 118 -2.37 27.47 5.55
N TYR A 119 -2.78 26.47 4.76
CA TYR A 119 -4.20 26.21 4.49
C TYR A 119 -4.93 25.69 5.72
N GLY A 120 -4.31 24.79 6.49
CA GLY A 120 -4.90 24.36 7.78
C GLY A 120 -5.15 25.55 8.72
N GLN A 121 -4.25 26.54 8.74
CA GLN A 121 -4.35 27.68 9.64
C GLN A 121 -5.30 28.79 9.15
N LYS A 122 -5.27 29.09 7.84
CA LYS A 122 -5.92 30.29 7.28
C LYS A 122 -7.09 29.99 6.35
N ALA A 123 -7.21 28.75 5.87
CA ALA A 123 -8.28 28.32 4.97
C ALA A 123 -8.77 26.92 5.33
N HIS A 124 -9.25 26.77 6.57
CA HIS A 124 -9.69 25.48 7.11
C HIS A 124 -10.72 24.77 6.22
N LYS A 125 -11.63 25.48 5.55
CA LYS A 125 -12.60 24.84 4.64
C LYS A 125 -11.91 24.15 3.47
N LEU A 126 -10.84 24.76 2.93
CA LEU A 126 -10.04 24.16 1.86
C LEU A 126 -9.27 22.93 2.39
N TYR A 127 -8.73 23.02 3.61
CA TYR A 127 -8.07 21.88 4.26
C TYR A 127 -9.03 20.71 4.46
N ILE A 128 -10.24 20.97 5.00
CA ILE A 128 -11.27 19.95 5.26
C ILE A 128 -11.70 19.24 3.97
N THR A 129 -11.82 19.95 2.85
CA THR A 129 -12.19 19.30 1.58
C THR A 129 -11.03 18.59 0.88
N ASN A 130 -9.77 18.91 1.21
CA ASN A 130 -8.64 18.46 0.39
C ASN A 130 -8.38 16.95 0.54
N ALA A 131 -8.28 16.25 -0.57
CA ALA A 131 -7.82 14.87 -0.65
C ALA A 131 -6.28 14.78 -0.61
N PHE A 132 -5.59 15.48 -1.51
CA PHE A 132 -4.13 15.60 -1.50
C PHE A 132 -3.66 16.88 -2.21
N GLY A 133 -2.38 17.23 -2.01
CA GLY A 133 -1.73 18.37 -2.63
C GLY A 133 -0.60 17.95 -3.57
N VAL A 134 -0.33 18.78 -4.58
CA VAL A 134 0.78 18.62 -5.52
C VAL A 134 1.64 19.89 -5.47
N ALA A 135 2.94 19.75 -5.22
CA ALA A 135 3.90 20.84 -5.28
C ALA A 135 4.89 20.61 -6.42
N CYS A 136 5.03 21.59 -7.32
CA CYS A 136 5.90 21.49 -8.49
C CYS A 136 6.72 22.76 -8.72
N ASN A 137 7.85 22.65 -9.42
CA ASN A 137 8.79 23.78 -9.60
C ASN A 137 9.42 23.89 -11.01
N GLY A 138 8.73 23.39 -12.03
CA GLY A 138 9.23 23.37 -13.41
C GLY A 138 10.27 22.28 -13.71
N LYS A 139 10.75 21.55 -12.68
CA LYS A 139 11.65 20.39 -12.82
C LYS A 139 11.02 19.13 -12.26
N LEU A 140 10.53 19.19 -11.02
CA LEU A 140 9.92 18.07 -10.33
C LEU A 140 8.46 18.37 -9.99
N SER A 141 7.68 17.31 -9.85
CA SER A 141 6.35 17.34 -9.27
C SER A 141 6.28 16.30 -8.17
N LYS A 142 5.88 16.73 -6.98
CA LYS A 142 5.68 15.87 -5.82
C LYS A 142 4.28 16.02 -5.26
N TYR A 143 3.77 14.94 -4.69
CA TYR A 143 2.46 14.92 -4.07
C TYR A 143 2.50 14.33 -2.67
N GLY A 144 1.56 14.75 -1.84
CA GLY A 144 1.43 14.34 -0.45
C GLY A 144 0.14 14.88 0.15
N THR A 145 -0.12 14.56 1.40
CA THR A 145 -1.30 15.02 2.11
C THR A 145 -1.03 16.40 2.74
N MET A 146 -2.02 17.29 2.74
CA MET A 146 -1.88 18.57 3.46
C MET A 146 -1.64 18.31 4.96
N GLY A 147 -0.75 19.09 5.57
CA GLY A 147 -0.34 18.89 6.96
C GLY A 147 0.81 17.90 7.17
N SER A 148 1.17 17.10 6.16
CA SER A 148 2.32 16.20 6.25
C SER A 148 3.66 16.93 6.07
N SER A 149 4.72 16.37 6.68
CA SER A 149 6.09 16.83 6.45
C SER A 149 6.53 16.58 5.00
N SER A 150 7.42 17.43 4.48
CA SER A 150 7.93 17.35 3.10
C SER A 150 8.62 16.02 2.76
N VAL A 151 9.09 15.27 3.76
CA VAL A 151 9.65 13.92 3.58
C VAL A 151 8.61 12.90 3.09
N TYR A 152 7.32 13.18 3.30
CA TYR A 152 6.19 12.36 2.84
C TYR A 152 5.62 12.83 1.50
N PHE A 153 6.31 13.75 0.81
CA PHE A 153 5.97 14.15 -0.56
C PHE A 153 6.82 13.38 -1.58
N PHE A 154 6.16 12.56 -2.37
CA PHE A 154 6.76 11.61 -3.32
C PHE A 154 6.52 12.02 -4.77
N GLU A 155 7.35 11.52 -5.68
CA GLU A 155 7.13 11.68 -7.12
C GLU A 155 6.25 10.55 -7.65
N TRP A 156 5.44 10.84 -8.66
CA TRP A 156 4.69 9.83 -9.38
C TRP A 156 5.48 9.37 -10.61
N LYS A 157 5.90 8.09 -10.62
CA LYS A 157 6.76 7.54 -11.69
C LYS A 157 6.08 6.52 -12.60
N ASP A 158 4.87 6.06 -12.25
CA ASP A 158 4.12 5.14 -13.10
C ASP A 158 3.46 5.87 -14.27
N THR A 159 4.01 5.65 -15.48
CA THR A 159 3.53 6.27 -16.72
C THR A 159 2.41 5.52 -17.42
N SER A 160 1.93 4.42 -16.84
CA SER A 160 0.80 3.67 -17.41
C SER A 160 -0.41 4.56 -17.60
N ILE A 161 -1.11 4.36 -18.71
CA ILE A 161 -2.38 5.01 -19.02
C ILE A 161 -3.50 4.11 -18.52
N VAL A 162 -4.42 4.70 -17.76
CA VAL A 162 -5.61 3.98 -17.30
C VAL A 162 -6.63 3.94 -18.44
N THR A 163 -7.18 2.77 -18.73
CA THR A 163 -7.97 2.51 -19.95
C THR A 163 -9.40 2.05 -19.68
N LYS A 164 -9.80 1.89 -18.42
CA LYS A 164 -11.16 1.44 -18.06
C LYS A 164 -12.22 2.42 -18.59
N HIS A 165 -11.96 3.72 -18.49
CA HIS A 165 -12.77 4.75 -19.10
C HIS A 165 -12.01 5.43 -20.24
N ARG A 166 -12.66 5.60 -21.40
CA ARG A 166 -12.08 6.36 -22.51
C ARG A 166 -11.70 7.75 -22.01
N ASN A 167 -10.43 8.11 -22.10
CA ASN A 167 -9.97 9.44 -21.71
C ASN A 167 -9.81 10.34 -22.95
N PRO A 168 -10.63 11.40 -23.10
CA PRO A 168 -10.56 12.32 -24.23
C PRO A 168 -9.17 12.96 -24.40
N LEU A 169 -8.43 13.16 -23.30
CA LEU A 169 -7.09 13.76 -23.32
C LEU A 169 -6.08 12.93 -24.14
N PHE A 170 -6.28 11.61 -24.21
CA PHE A 170 -5.40 10.69 -24.96
C PHE A 170 -5.93 10.35 -26.36
N SER A 171 -7.13 10.81 -26.71
CA SER A 171 -7.72 10.53 -28.02
C SER A 171 -7.28 11.47 -29.15
N ASN A 172 -6.68 12.62 -28.82
CA ASN A 172 -6.33 13.68 -29.78
C ASN A 172 -4.83 13.98 -29.88
N TYR A 173 -3.95 13.01 -29.60
CA TYR A 173 -2.48 13.12 -29.78
C TYR A 173 -1.74 14.22 -28.99
N PHE A 174 -2.34 14.85 -27.97
CA PHE A 174 -1.66 15.89 -27.17
C PHE A 174 -0.49 15.38 -26.33
N VAL A 175 -0.44 14.07 -26.08
CA VAL A 175 0.61 13.43 -25.28
C VAL A 175 1.10 12.21 -26.07
N PRO A 176 2.41 12.09 -26.37
CA PRO A 176 2.95 10.91 -27.02
C PRO A 176 2.72 9.66 -26.17
N ILE A 177 2.40 8.54 -26.83
CA ILE A 177 2.11 7.26 -26.18
C ILE A 177 2.98 6.19 -26.83
N LYS A 178 3.54 5.32 -26.00
CA LYS A 178 4.16 4.06 -26.42
C LYS A 178 3.44 2.88 -25.79
N GLU A 179 3.58 1.71 -26.39
CA GLU A 179 3.01 0.48 -25.85
C GLU A 179 4.13 -0.48 -25.45
N ILE A 180 4.05 -1.01 -24.23
CA ILE A 180 5.01 -1.97 -23.67
C ILE A 180 4.18 -3.13 -23.11
N GLU A 181 4.40 -4.34 -23.63
CA GLU A 181 3.69 -5.55 -23.17
C GLU A 181 2.15 -5.39 -23.16
N GLY A 182 1.60 -4.70 -24.17
CA GLY A 182 0.15 -4.44 -24.29
C GLY A 182 -0.38 -3.32 -23.39
N ILE A 183 0.48 -2.69 -22.58
CA ILE A 183 0.12 -1.56 -21.70
C ILE A 183 0.56 -0.26 -22.37
N LYS A 184 -0.36 0.69 -22.47
CA LYS A 184 -0.06 2.03 -23.00
C LYS A 184 0.60 2.89 -21.92
N HIS A 185 1.67 3.58 -22.29
CA HIS A 185 2.46 4.43 -21.42
C HIS A 185 2.63 5.81 -22.04
N ILE A 186 2.64 6.84 -21.19
CA ILE A 186 3.04 8.19 -21.57
C ILE A 186 4.51 8.18 -21.98
N ASP A 187 4.80 8.68 -23.18
CA ASP A 187 6.14 8.74 -23.78
C ASP A 187 6.65 10.19 -23.87
N VAL A 188 6.63 10.86 -22.73
CA VAL A 188 7.21 12.20 -22.57
C VAL A 188 8.69 12.05 -22.23
N SER A 189 9.52 12.89 -22.86
CA SER A 189 10.97 12.94 -22.64
C SER A 189 11.32 13.03 -21.14
N ASP A 190 12.35 12.29 -20.73
CA ASP A 190 12.86 12.33 -19.35
C ASP A 190 13.40 13.71 -18.95
N ILE A 191 13.65 14.62 -19.90
CA ILE A 191 14.00 16.02 -19.60
C ILE A 191 12.81 16.80 -19.03
N GLU A 192 11.58 16.31 -19.23
CA GLU A 192 10.33 16.92 -18.76
C GLU A 192 9.70 16.13 -17.58
N GLU A 193 10.51 15.69 -16.62
CA GLU A 193 10.10 14.86 -15.46
C GLU A 193 8.83 15.38 -14.76
N MET A 194 8.73 16.70 -14.54
CA MET A 194 7.53 17.31 -13.96
C MET A 194 6.27 17.03 -14.79
N LYS A 195 6.33 17.24 -16.11
CA LYS A 195 5.17 17.02 -17.00
C LYS A 195 4.81 15.54 -17.02
N LYS A 196 5.81 14.67 -17.14
CA LYS A 196 5.63 13.21 -17.09
C LYS A 196 4.92 12.79 -15.81
N SER A 197 5.39 13.27 -14.65
CA SER A 197 4.77 13.00 -13.33
C SER A 197 3.33 13.52 -13.24
N LEU A 198 3.08 14.79 -13.64
CA LEU A 198 1.76 15.41 -13.59
C LEU A 198 0.74 14.72 -14.50
N VAL A 199 1.07 14.52 -15.78
CA VAL A 199 0.16 13.90 -16.76
C VAL A 199 -0.09 12.44 -16.42
N SER A 200 0.90 11.76 -15.84
CA SER A 200 0.73 10.41 -15.33
C SER A 200 -0.20 10.39 -14.13
N GLN A 201 0.08 11.16 -13.09
CA GLN A 201 -0.66 11.12 -11.84
C GLN A 201 -2.10 11.64 -11.99
N LEU A 202 -2.26 12.79 -12.65
CA LEU A 202 -3.49 13.57 -12.65
C LEU A 202 -4.46 13.16 -13.77
N GLN A 203 -4.36 11.91 -14.26
CA GLN A 203 -5.39 11.32 -15.10
C GLN A 203 -6.71 11.31 -14.30
N PRO A 204 -7.83 11.79 -14.85
CA PRO A 204 -9.11 11.85 -14.14
C PRO A 204 -9.50 10.57 -13.40
N GLU A 205 -9.39 9.44 -14.08
CA GLU A 205 -9.69 8.12 -13.50
C GLU A 205 -8.80 7.80 -12.31
N ARG A 206 -7.49 8.04 -12.44
CA ARG A 206 -6.50 7.80 -11.38
C ARG A 206 -6.74 8.69 -10.18
N VAL A 207 -7.08 9.97 -10.39
CA VAL A 207 -7.40 10.91 -9.30
C VAL A 207 -8.64 10.45 -8.54
N ILE A 208 -9.71 10.09 -9.24
CA ILE A 208 -10.95 9.58 -8.64
C ILE A 208 -10.68 8.29 -7.86
N ASP A 209 -9.91 7.37 -8.44
CA ASP A 209 -9.53 6.11 -7.79
C ASP A 209 -8.66 6.34 -6.55
N LEU A 210 -7.68 7.26 -6.62
CA LEU A 210 -6.86 7.66 -5.48
C LEU A 210 -7.71 8.18 -4.32
N ILE A 211 -8.70 9.02 -4.63
CA ILE A 211 -9.62 9.59 -3.64
C ILE A 211 -10.48 8.49 -3.01
N GLN A 212 -11.00 7.57 -3.83
CA GLN A 212 -11.89 6.51 -3.37
C GLN A 212 -11.16 5.48 -2.50
N ASN A 213 -10.00 4.99 -2.97
CA ASN A 213 -9.44 3.72 -2.50
C ASN A 213 -8.04 3.83 -1.87
N PHE A 214 -7.36 4.98 -1.99
CA PHE A 214 -5.94 5.11 -1.65
C PHE A 214 -5.62 6.20 -0.64
N LEU A 215 -6.63 6.62 0.13
CA LEU A 215 -6.49 7.55 1.26
C LEU A 215 -6.91 6.86 2.55
N VAL A 216 -6.02 6.83 3.53
CA VAL A 216 -6.27 6.28 4.87
C VAL A 216 -5.84 7.26 5.95
N PHE A 217 -6.46 7.15 7.12
CA PHE A 217 -6.19 7.98 8.28
C PHE A 217 -5.74 7.08 9.42
N GLU A 218 -4.46 7.14 9.77
CA GLU A 218 -3.88 6.29 10.80
C GLU A 218 -3.90 7.04 12.14
N ARG A 219 -4.52 6.46 13.16
CA ARG A 219 -4.45 6.96 14.53
C ARG A 219 -3.13 6.48 15.12
N THR A 220 -2.31 7.41 15.60
CA THR A 220 -1.03 7.08 16.24
C THR A 220 -1.06 7.56 17.69
N PRO A 221 -0.58 6.77 18.67
CA PRO A 221 -0.57 7.19 20.07
C PRO A 221 0.15 8.53 20.30
N ASP A 222 1.25 8.76 19.57
CA ASP A 222 2.13 9.92 19.79
C ASP A 222 1.82 11.12 18.88
N SER A 223 1.29 10.89 17.67
CA SER A 223 1.12 11.96 16.64
C SER A 223 -0.34 12.24 16.29
N GLY A 224 -1.31 11.65 16.99
CA GLY A 224 -2.74 11.79 16.69
C GLY A 224 -3.09 11.16 15.34
N ILE A 225 -3.98 11.79 14.57
CA ILE A 225 -4.44 11.28 13.27
C ILE A 225 -3.48 11.72 12.15
N VAL A 226 -2.94 10.74 11.41
CA VAL A 226 -2.05 10.94 10.27
C VAL A 226 -2.71 10.47 8.98
N LYS A 227 -2.99 11.41 8.08
CA LYS A 227 -3.50 11.09 6.74
C LYS A 227 -2.39 10.63 5.79
N LYS A 228 -2.59 9.48 5.14
CA LYS A 228 -1.65 8.89 4.18
C LYS A 228 -2.31 8.68 2.82
N ILE A 229 -1.54 8.95 1.76
CA ILE A 229 -1.90 8.64 0.36
C ILE A 229 -0.94 7.59 -0.21
N ALA A 230 -1.44 6.70 -1.06
CA ALA A 230 -0.63 5.67 -1.69
C ALA A 230 0.49 6.24 -2.58
N ARG A 231 1.64 5.57 -2.55
CA ARG A 231 2.74 5.73 -3.52
C ARG A 231 2.40 5.04 -4.84
N TYR A 232 3.04 5.45 -5.94
CA TYR A 232 2.71 4.93 -7.28
C TYR A 232 2.82 3.40 -7.39
N GLN A 233 3.82 2.76 -6.74
CA GLN A 233 3.97 1.31 -6.76
C GLN A 233 2.87 0.60 -5.97
N GLN A 234 2.37 1.22 -4.89
CA GLN A 234 1.27 0.69 -4.08
C GLN A 234 -0.02 0.75 -4.89
N TYR A 235 -0.28 1.89 -5.55
CA TYR A 235 -1.39 2.06 -6.49
C TYR A 235 -1.36 1.03 -7.61
N ARG A 236 -0.21 0.90 -8.29
CA ARG A 236 -0.01 0.00 -9.43
C ARG A 236 -0.19 -1.47 -9.03
N ALA A 237 0.43 -1.90 -7.92
CA ALA A 237 0.30 -3.27 -7.44
C ALA A 237 -1.13 -3.61 -7.01
N THR A 238 -1.79 -2.72 -6.24
CA THR A 238 -3.19 -2.91 -5.84
C THR A 238 -4.12 -3.07 -7.04
N ASN A 239 -3.99 -2.19 -8.04
CA ASN A 239 -4.83 -2.24 -9.24
C ASN A 239 -4.63 -3.53 -10.02
N LYS A 240 -3.39 -3.96 -10.24
CA LYS A 240 -3.09 -5.24 -10.89
C LYS A 240 -3.67 -6.45 -10.14
N ILE A 241 -3.66 -6.43 -8.80
CA ILE A 241 -4.30 -7.49 -8.00
C ILE A 241 -5.81 -7.48 -8.22
N VAL A 242 -6.46 -6.32 -8.09
CA VAL A 242 -7.91 -6.18 -8.26
C VAL A 242 -8.34 -6.60 -9.66
N GLU A 243 -7.64 -6.14 -10.70
CA GLU A 243 -7.90 -6.56 -12.09
C GLU A 243 -7.74 -8.07 -12.26
N ARG A 244 -6.67 -8.68 -11.71
CA ARG A 244 -6.52 -10.14 -11.75
C ARG A 244 -7.66 -10.87 -11.04
N VAL A 245 -8.12 -10.35 -9.91
CA VAL A 245 -9.23 -10.93 -9.15
C VAL A 245 -10.55 -10.78 -9.90
N SER A 246 -10.81 -9.65 -10.54
CA SER A 246 -12.13 -9.34 -11.13
C SER A 246 -12.26 -9.74 -12.60
N GLU A 247 -11.16 -9.79 -13.36
CA GLU A 247 -11.19 -9.93 -14.83
C GLU A 247 -10.54 -11.21 -15.36
N THR A 248 -10.00 -12.06 -14.48
CA THR A 248 -9.30 -13.30 -14.90
C THR A 248 -9.58 -14.48 -13.97
N ASP A 249 -9.40 -15.70 -14.48
CA ASP A 249 -9.48 -16.93 -13.70
C ASP A 249 -8.16 -17.27 -12.95
N LEU A 250 -7.14 -16.43 -13.10
CA LEU A 250 -5.84 -16.64 -12.47
C LEU A 250 -5.97 -16.50 -10.95
N LYS A 251 -5.64 -17.58 -10.23
CA LYS A 251 -5.79 -17.67 -8.77
C LYS A 251 -4.57 -17.21 -7.98
N GLN A 252 -3.53 -16.67 -8.61
CA GLN A 252 -2.30 -16.31 -7.90
C GLN A 252 -1.49 -15.16 -8.52
N GLY A 253 -0.58 -14.62 -7.71
CA GLY A 253 0.40 -13.62 -8.16
C GLY A 253 1.41 -13.28 -7.06
N ILE A 254 2.58 -12.79 -7.48
CA ILE A 254 3.66 -12.37 -6.57
C ILE A 254 3.89 -10.87 -6.69
N ILE A 255 3.92 -10.20 -5.55
CA ILE A 255 4.24 -8.78 -5.42
C ILE A 255 5.60 -8.69 -4.74
N TRP A 256 6.63 -8.37 -5.52
CA TRP A 256 7.97 -8.16 -5.00
C TRP A 256 8.21 -6.68 -4.75
N HIS A 257 8.01 -6.25 -3.52
CA HIS A 257 8.25 -4.89 -3.07
C HIS A 257 9.29 -4.90 -1.95
N THR A 258 10.38 -4.15 -2.09
CA THR A 258 11.49 -4.18 -1.10
C THR A 258 11.03 -3.93 0.34
N GLN A 259 11.76 -4.43 1.34
CA GLN A 259 11.44 -4.17 2.74
C GLN A 259 11.45 -2.66 3.05
N GLY A 260 10.48 -2.18 3.84
CA GLY A 260 10.30 -0.75 4.14
C GLY A 260 9.58 0.06 3.07
N SER A 261 9.22 -0.54 1.92
CA SER A 261 8.50 0.15 0.84
C SER A 261 7.02 0.49 1.13
N GLY A 262 6.44 -0.11 2.19
CA GLY A 262 5.02 0.03 2.53
C GLY A 262 4.14 -1.11 2.02
N LYS A 263 4.62 -2.37 2.08
CA LYS A 263 3.84 -3.56 1.70
C LYS A 263 2.52 -3.69 2.45
N SER A 264 2.54 -3.46 3.77
CA SER A 264 1.34 -3.51 4.63
C SER A 264 0.26 -2.54 4.17
N LEU A 265 0.64 -1.30 3.83
CA LEU A 265 -0.29 -0.33 3.24
C LEU A 265 -0.80 -0.78 1.86
N THR A 266 0.02 -1.44 1.05
CA THR A 266 -0.42 -1.99 -0.24
C THR A 266 -1.50 -3.06 -0.03
N MET A 267 -1.31 -3.96 0.93
CA MET A 267 -2.31 -4.95 1.31
C MET A 267 -3.60 -4.29 1.84
N LEU A 268 -3.47 -3.23 2.64
CA LEU A 268 -4.60 -2.43 3.13
C LEU A 268 -5.42 -1.83 1.99
N TYR A 269 -4.78 -1.10 1.07
CA TYR A 269 -5.46 -0.54 -0.11
C TYR A 269 -6.07 -1.63 -0.98
N THR A 270 -5.41 -2.78 -1.11
CA THR A 270 -5.95 -3.94 -1.83
C THR A 270 -7.20 -4.48 -1.16
N ALA A 271 -7.19 -4.68 0.15
CA ALA A 271 -8.35 -5.15 0.90
C ALA A 271 -9.52 -4.14 0.80
N LEU A 272 -9.27 -2.84 0.97
CA LEU A 272 -10.27 -1.78 0.82
C LEU A 272 -10.91 -1.83 -0.57
N LYS A 273 -10.08 -1.84 -1.61
CA LYS A 273 -10.57 -1.79 -2.99
C LYS A 273 -11.32 -3.05 -3.40
N LEU A 274 -10.86 -4.24 -2.99
CA LEU A 274 -11.58 -5.50 -3.23
C LEU A 274 -12.95 -5.52 -2.54
N ARG A 275 -13.03 -5.01 -1.30
CA ARG A 275 -14.29 -4.93 -0.54
C ARG A 275 -15.31 -3.98 -1.16
N ASN A 276 -14.82 -2.92 -1.81
CA ASN A 276 -15.64 -1.92 -2.50
C ASN A 276 -15.97 -2.30 -3.95
N ASP A 277 -15.43 -3.40 -4.47
CA ASP A 277 -15.67 -3.84 -5.84
C ASP A 277 -16.97 -4.65 -5.94
N GLU A 278 -18.02 -4.02 -6.48
CA GLU A 278 -19.34 -4.65 -6.66
C GLU A 278 -19.28 -5.93 -7.51
N ARG A 279 -18.28 -6.07 -8.40
CA ARG A 279 -18.09 -7.28 -9.23
C ARG A 279 -17.77 -8.53 -8.39
N LEU A 280 -17.27 -8.34 -7.17
CA LEU A 280 -16.79 -9.42 -6.31
C LEU A 280 -17.83 -9.90 -5.28
N ASN A 281 -19.04 -9.35 -5.32
CA ASN A 281 -20.17 -9.76 -4.49
C ASN A 281 -19.79 -9.91 -2.99
N ASN A 282 -19.33 -8.81 -2.38
CA ASN A 282 -18.93 -8.73 -0.96
C ASN A 282 -17.88 -9.80 -0.55
N PRO A 283 -16.66 -9.75 -1.11
CA PRO A 283 -15.67 -10.80 -0.91
C PRO A 283 -15.15 -10.88 0.54
N THR A 284 -14.70 -12.05 0.96
CA THR A 284 -13.91 -12.21 2.21
C THR A 284 -12.44 -12.09 1.88
N VAL A 285 -11.72 -11.23 2.61
CA VAL A 285 -10.27 -11.03 2.40
C VAL A 285 -9.49 -11.51 3.62
N TYR A 286 -8.68 -12.54 3.45
CA TYR A 286 -7.75 -13.02 4.47
C TYR A 286 -6.41 -12.28 4.35
N LEU A 287 -6.03 -11.57 5.40
CA LEU A 287 -4.68 -11.03 5.57
C LEU A 287 -3.88 -12.01 6.43
N ILE A 288 -2.96 -12.71 5.79
CA ILE A 288 -2.20 -13.80 6.41
C ILE A 288 -0.78 -13.34 6.67
N VAL A 289 -0.39 -13.33 7.95
CA VAL A 289 0.94 -12.89 8.39
C VAL A 289 1.68 -14.03 9.08
N ASP A 290 3.00 -14.12 8.90
CA ASP A 290 3.81 -15.20 9.49
C ASP A 290 4.10 -14.98 10.99
N ARG A 291 4.44 -13.74 11.40
CA ARG A 291 4.86 -13.44 12.78
C ARG A 291 3.74 -12.86 13.64
N LYS A 292 3.77 -13.20 14.93
CA LYS A 292 2.97 -12.52 15.98
C LYS A 292 3.24 -11.01 16.01
N ASP A 293 4.50 -10.59 15.89
CA ASP A 293 4.87 -9.16 15.95
C ASP A 293 4.41 -8.35 14.73
N LEU A 294 4.40 -8.97 13.54
CA LEU A 294 3.86 -8.34 12.33
C LEU A 294 2.33 -8.25 12.39
N ARG A 295 1.67 -9.15 13.14
CA ARG A 295 0.22 -9.09 13.39
C ARG A 295 -0.14 -7.92 14.30
N THR A 296 0.74 -7.55 15.23
CA THR A 296 0.61 -6.30 16.00
C THR A 296 0.79 -5.15 15.04
N GLN A 297 1.91 -5.02 14.34
CA GLN A 297 2.15 -3.87 13.44
C GLN A 297 1.11 -3.70 12.30
N ILE A 298 0.66 -4.78 11.66
CA ILE A 298 -0.38 -4.76 10.63
C ILE A 298 -1.76 -4.65 11.27
N GLY A 299 -2.03 -5.35 12.38
CA GLY A 299 -3.28 -5.23 13.11
C GLY A 299 -3.50 -3.80 13.59
N ASP A 300 -2.51 -3.22 14.24
CA ASP A 300 -2.44 -1.83 14.65
C ASP A 300 -2.63 -0.94 13.42
N THR A 301 -1.88 -1.09 12.33
CA THR A 301 -2.10 -0.27 11.11
C THR A 301 -3.56 -0.34 10.59
N PHE A 302 -4.23 -1.50 10.65
CA PHE A 302 -5.60 -1.67 10.17
C PHE A 302 -6.66 -1.19 11.18
N GLU A 303 -6.44 -1.40 12.47
CA GLU A 303 -7.27 -0.90 13.58
C GLU A 303 -7.14 0.64 13.68
N ASP A 304 -5.91 1.14 13.62
CA ASP A 304 -5.54 2.55 13.56
C ASP A 304 -6.05 3.23 12.29
N CYS A 305 -6.24 2.48 11.18
CA CYS A 305 -6.90 3.01 9.98
C CYS A 305 -8.43 2.88 10.00
N VAL A 306 -9.03 2.36 11.09
CA VAL A 306 -10.47 2.15 11.27
C VAL A 306 -11.10 1.43 10.06
N PHE A 307 -10.55 0.27 9.71
CA PHE A 307 -11.09 -0.51 8.60
C PHE A 307 -12.46 -1.14 8.97
N PRO A 308 -13.57 -0.80 8.27
CA PRO A 308 -14.89 -1.31 8.61
C PRO A 308 -15.00 -2.82 8.35
N ASN A 309 -15.62 -3.56 9.27
CA ASN A 309 -15.77 -5.01 9.18
C ASN A 309 -14.42 -5.75 9.07
N THR A 310 -13.56 -5.56 10.07
CA THR A 310 -12.32 -6.33 10.24
C THR A 310 -12.41 -7.21 11.48
N SER A 311 -11.87 -8.43 11.41
CA SER A 311 -11.76 -9.32 12.56
C SER A 311 -10.37 -9.94 12.70
N LYS A 312 -10.00 -10.25 13.94
CA LYS A 312 -8.67 -10.75 14.30
C LYS A 312 -8.80 -12.01 15.15
N PRO A 313 -9.17 -13.17 14.56
CA PRO A 313 -9.40 -14.41 15.32
C PRO A 313 -8.18 -14.77 16.16
N GLU A 314 -8.29 -14.69 17.48
CA GLU A 314 -7.17 -14.84 18.43
C GLU A 314 -6.74 -16.29 18.55
N ASN A 315 -7.69 -17.22 18.52
CA ASN A 315 -7.48 -18.66 18.64
C ASN A 315 -8.07 -19.43 17.43
N ILE A 316 -7.75 -20.72 17.35
CA ILE A 316 -8.19 -21.59 16.25
C ILE A 316 -9.72 -21.76 16.21
N GLY A 317 -10.40 -21.79 17.36
CA GLY A 317 -11.85 -21.92 17.44
C GLY A 317 -12.57 -20.74 16.76
N GLN A 318 -12.08 -19.52 17.01
CA GLN A 318 -12.59 -18.32 16.34
C GLN A 318 -12.35 -18.36 14.83
N LEU A 319 -11.18 -18.80 14.36
CA LEU A 319 -10.92 -18.93 12.92
C LEU A 319 -11.83 -19.99 12.27
N LYS A 320 -12.06 -21.13 12.93
CA LYS A 320 -13.02 -22.16 12.49
C LYS A 320 -14.43 -21.57 12.38
N HIS A 321 -14.87 -20.83 13.38
CA HIS A 321 -16.15 -20.15 13.34
C HIS A 321 -16.23 -19.18 12.15
N LYS A 322 -15.20 -18.37 11.89
CA LYS A 322 -15.17 -17.43 10.76
C LYS A 322 -15.23 -18.14 9.40
N ILE A 323 -14.52 -19.25 9.24
CA ILE A 323 -14.61 -20.07 8.02
C ILE A 323 -16.03 -20.64 7.84
N SER A 324 -16.64 -21.15 8.92
CA SER A 324 -17.99 -21.71 8.86
C SER A 324 -19.08 -20.65 8.68
N SER A 325 -18.94 -19.47 9.28
CA SER A 325 -19.92 -18.39 9.20
C SER A 325 -19.81 -17.57 7.93
N GLN A 326 -18.74 -17.77 7.14
CA GLN A 326 -18.52 -17.15 5.82
C GLN A 326 -18.80 -15.63 5.77
N PRO A 327 -18.26 -14.83 6.70
CA PRO A 327 -18.62 -13.42 6.81
C PRO A 327 -17.99 -12.60 5.69
N SER A 328 -18.73 -11.59 5.25
CA SER A 328 -18.24 -10.55 4.35
C SER A 328 -17.38 -9.53 5.11
N GLU A 329 -16.12 -9.88 5.40
CA GLU A 329 -15.22 -9.07 6.22
C GLU A 329 -13.74 -9.28 5.84
N VAL A 330 -12.86 -8.47 6.42
CA VAL A 330 -11.40 -8.68 6.37
C VAL A 330 -10.95 -9.46 7.61
N ILE A 331 -10.27 -10.59 7.41
CA ILE A 331 -9.83 -11.49 8.48
C ILE A 331 -8.31 -11.43 8.60
N ILE A 332 -7.80 -10.87 9.70
CA ILE A 332 -6.37 -10.78 10.00
C ILE A 332 -5.95 -11.95 10.88
N THR A 333 -5.22 -12.89 10.28
CA THR A 333 -4.83 -14.13 10.96
C THR A 333 -3.38 -14.49 10.69
N ASN A 334 -2.85 -15.37 11.53
CA ASN A 334 -1.51 -15.90 11.37
C ASN A 334 -1.54 -17.24 10.66
N ILE A 335 -0.42 -17.57 10.01
CA ILE A 335 -0.39 -18.80 9.24
C ILE A 335 -0.47 -20.07 10.10
N GLN A 336 0.10 -20.06 11.31
CA GLN A 336 0.15 -21.28 12.12
C GLN A 336 -1.26 -21.86 12.42
N LYS A 337 -2.30 -21.00 12.44
CA LYS A 337 -3.69 -21.44 12.66
C LYS A 337 -4.26 -22.29 11.52
N PHE A 338 -3.82 -22.11 10.27
CA PHE A 338 -4.36 -22.91 9.16
C PHE A 338 -3.99 -24.39 9.27
N ARG A 339 -2.88 -24.71 9.94
CA ARG A 339 -2.46 -26.10 10.22
C ARG A 339 -3.43 -26.84 11.12
N GLU A 340 -4.09 -26.12 12.01
CA GLU A 340 -4.97 -26.66 13.05
C GLU A 340 -6.46 -26.64 12.65
N LEU A 341 -6.77 -26.23 11.42
CA LEU A 341 -8.13 -26.17 10.90
C LEU A 341 -8.76 -27.56 10.71
N GLY A 342 -7.95 -28.58 10.45
CA GLY A 342 -8.42 -29.93 10.17
C GLY A 342 -9.26 -29.96 8.89
N LYS A 343 -10.54 -30.37 9.00
CA LYS A 343 -11.46 -30.51 7.84
C LYS A 343 -12.24 -29.24 7.47
N HIS A 344 -12.06 -28.13 8.20
CA HIS A 344 -12.80 -26.89 7.92
C HIS A 344 -12.29 -26.23 6.64
N LYS A 345 -13.21 -25.88 5.74
CA LYS A 345 -12.89 -25.28 4.44
C LYS A 345 -13.83 -24.13 4.11
N ASP A 346 -13.29 -23.11 3.44
CA ASP A 346 -14.06 -22.06 2.78
C ASP A 346 -13.97 -22.28 1.28
N GLU A 347 -15.04 -22.80 0.69
CA GLU A 347 -15.09 -23.21 -0.72
C GLU A 347 -15.64 -22.12 -1.66
N ARG A 348 -15.94 -20.93 -1.12
CA ARG A 348 -16.46 -19.80 -1.93
C ARG A 348 -15.40 -19.27 -2.90
N ASP A 349 -15.84 -18.86 -4.08
CA ASP A 349 -14.97 -18.29 -5.11
C ASP A 349 -14.59 -16.82 -4.87
N ASN A 350 -15.38 -16.10 -4.05
CA ASN A 350 -15.11 -14.71 -3.67
C ASN A 350 -14.24 -14.58 -2.40
N VAL A 351 -13.29 -15.50 -2.24
CA VAL A 351 -12.32 -15.51 -1.14
C VAL A 351 -10.94 -15.13 -1.67
N ILE A 352 -10.34 -14.10 -1.10
CA ILE A 352 -9.02 -13.60 -1.49
C ILE A 352 -8.08 -13.69 -0.30
N ALA A 353 -6.84 -14.14 -0.52
CA ALA A 353 -5.80 -14.17 0.50
C ALA A 353 -4.62 -13.28 0.08
N LEU A 354 -4.27 -12.33 0.94
CA LEU A 354 -3.08 -11.50 0.83
C LEU A 354 -2.09 -11.98 1.89
N ILE A 355 -0.96 -12.52 1.44
CA ILE A 355 0.00 -13.25 2.28
C ILE A 355 1.29 -12.44 2.38
N ASP A 356 1.66 -12.01 3.58
CA ASP A 356 2.93 -11.32 3.80
C ASP A 356 4.08 -12.28 4.11
N GLU A 357 5.26 -11.94 3.60
CA GLU A 357 6.51 -12.69 3.78
C GLU A 357 6.35 -14.20 3.49
N ALA A 358 5.66 -14.53 2.39
CA ALA A 358 5.32 -15.90 1.93
C ALA A 358 6.52 -16.86 1.73
N HIS A 359 7.74 -16.43 2.06
CA HIS A 359 8.99 -17.16 1.92
C HIS A 359 9.67 -17.50 3.25
N ARG A 360 9.32 -16.84 4.38
CA ARG A 360 10.05 -16.94 5.65
C ARG A 360 9.71 -18.18 6.47
N THR A 361 8.64 -18.87 6.13
CA THR A 361 8.22 -20.08 6.83
C THR A 361 9.16 -21.25 6.52
N GLN A 362 10.00 -21.58 7.50
CA GLN A 362 10.99 -22.66 7.49
C GLN A 362 10.42 -24.09 7.32
N TYR A 363 9.14 -24.26 7.00
CA TYR A 363 8.46 -25.56 7.00
C TYR A 363 7.56 -25.74 5.76
N GLY A 364 8.10 -26.51 4.79
CA GLY A 364 7.38 -27.48 3.95
C GLY A 364 6.11 -27.03 3.22
N ASP A 365 4.97 -27.04 3.91
CA ASP A 365 3.67 -27.40 3.33
C ASP A 365 2.59 -26.32 3.41
N PHE A 366 2.99 -25.06 3.66
CA PHE A 366 2.09 -23.91 3.79
C PHE A 366 1.07 -23.78 2.64
N GLN A 367 1.54 -23.90 1.40
CA GLN A 367 0.66 -23.80 0.24
C GLN A 367 -0.36 -24.94 0.19
N SER A 368 0.04 -26.14 0.61
CA SER A 368 -0.85 -27.29 0.67
C SER A 368 -1.94 -27.07 1.71
N GLU A 369 -1.57 -26.54 2.88
CA GLU A 369 -2.51 -26.19 3.96
C GLU A 369 -3.53 -25.15 3.49
N LEU A 370 -3.07 -24.05 2.88
CA LEU A 370 -3.99 -23.04 2.34
C LEU A 370 -4.86 -23.56 1.20
N LYS A 371 -4.32 -24.37 0.27
CA LYS A 371 -5.13 -24.99 -0.79
C LYS A 371 -6.14 -25.98 -0.25
N THR A 372 -5.85 -26.61 0.88
CA THR A 372 -6.76 -27.55 1.53
C THR A 372 -7.91 -26.81 2.22
N SER A 373 -7.59 -25.74 2.97
CA SER A 373 -8.58 -24.97 3.73
C SER A 373 -9.32 -23.92 2.90
N LEU A 374 -8.70 -23.37 1.86
CA LEU A 374 -9.25 -22.31 1.00
C LEU A 374 -9.07 -22.71 -0.49
N PRO A 375 -9.72 -23.79 -0.96
CA PRO A 375 -9.44 -24.39 -2.27
C PRO A 375 -9.68 -23.46 -3.47
N ASN A 376 -10.70 -22.61 -3.40
CA ASN A 376 -11.06 -21.70 -4.49
C ASN A 376 -10.45 -20.30 -4.37
N CYS A 377 -9.69 -20.06 -3.30
CA CYS A 377 -9.18 -18.73 -2.99
C CYS A 377 -8.14 -18.22 -4.02
N LYS A 378 -8.28 -16.95 -4.40
CA LYS A 378 -7.25 -16.19 -5.14
C LYS A 378 -6.20 -15.67 -4.18
N ARG A 379 -4.93 -16.05 -4.37
CA ARG A 379 -3.85 -15.95 -3.38
C ARG A 379 -2.69 -15.10 -3.89
N PHE A 380 -2.39 -14.00 -3.21
CA PHE A 380 -1.34 -13.06 -3.59
C PHE A 380 -0.25 -13.01 -2.53
N ALA A 381 0.99 -13.26 -2.95
CA ALA A 381 2.15 -13.29 -2.06
C ALA A 381 2.92 -11.97 -2.13
N PHE A 382 3.09 -11.31 -0.99
CA PHE A 382 3.96 -10.15 -0.81
C PHE A 382 5.32 -10.60 -0.29
N THR A 383 6.39 -10.12 -0.90
CA THR A 383 7.75 -10.45 -0.47
C THR A 383 8.71 -9.27 -0.63
N GLY A 384 9.55 -9.06 0.39
CA GLY A 384 10.72 -8.18 0.30
C GLY A 384 11.91 -8.79 -0.44
N THR A 385 12.03 -10.12 -0.37
CA THR A 385 13.17 -10.89 -0.86
C THR A 385 12.65 -12.06 -1.69
N PRO A 386 12.74 -11.97 -3.02
CA PRO A 386 12.25 -13.04 -3.87
C PRO A 386 13.17 -14.25 -3.74
N ILE A 387 12.58 -15.40 -3.42
CA ILE A 387 13.29 -16.67 -3.44
C ILE A 387 12.68 -17.60 -4.50
N PRO A 388 13.47 -18.53 -5.08
CA PRO A 388 12.97 -19.46 -6.10
C PRO A 388 11.79 -20.33 -5.63
N LYS A 389 11.68 -20.61 -4.32
CA LYS A 389 10.54 -21.35 -3.77
C LYS A 389 9.22 -20.60 -3.99
N THR A 390 9.15 -19.33 -3.61
CA THR A 390 7.94 -18.50 -3.78
C THR A 390 7.56 -18.36 -5.26
N GLN A 391 8.55 -18.21 -6.15
CA GLN A 391 8.29 -18.19 -7.60
C GLN A 391 7.67 -19.49 -8.08
N ARG A 392 8.21 -20.66 -7.70
CA ARG A 392 7.64 -21.95 -8.08
C ARG A 392 6.19 -22.13 -7.60
N GLU A 393 5.84 -21.56 -6.45
CA GLU A 393 4.53 -21.74 -5.83
C GLU A 393 3.46 -20.78 -6.36
N PHE A 394 3.81 -19.53 -6.65
CA PHE A 394 2.87 -18.45 -6.93
C PHE A 394 3.03 -17.80 -8.30
N SER A 395 4.05 -18.15 -9.08
CA SER A 395 4.14 -17.69 -10.47
C SER A 395 2.98 -18.22 -11.29
N VAL A 396 2.63 -17.47 -12.33
CA VAL A 396 1.55 -17.84 -13.25
C VAL A 396 2.17 -18.23 -14.57
N ASN A 397 1.72 -19.34 -15.15
CA ASN A 397 2.03 -19.65 -16.54
C ASN A 397 0.96 -18.99 -17.42
N LYS A 398 1.37 -18.03 -18.25
CA LYS A 398 0.53 -17.31 -19.20
C LYS A 398 1.02 -17.65 -20.60
N GLU A 399 0.22 -18.39 -21.36
CA GLU A 399 0.49 -18.66 -22.80
C GLU A 399 1.90 -19.23 -23.10
N ASN A 400 2.41 -20.10 -22.22
CA ASN A 400 3.75 -20.71 -22.23
C ASN A 400 4.91 -19.84 -21.71
N GLU A 401 4.63 -18.65 -21.20
CA GLU A 401 5.60 -17.83 -20.48
C GLU A 401 5.28 -17.78 -18.99
N ILE A 402 6.31 -17.92 -18.15
CA ILE A 402 6.17 -17.81 -16.70
C ILE A 402 6.19 -16.32 -16.34
N GLU A 403 5.10 -15.81 -15.79
CA GLU A 403 5.03 -14.51 -15.12
C GLU A 403 5.63 -14.65 -13.71
N PRO A 404 6.87 -14.15 -13.47
CA PRO A 404 7.53 -14.35 -12.18
C PRO A 404 6.98 -13.42 -11.09
N TYR A 405 6.45 -12.25 -11.48
CA TYR A 405 5.89 -11.26 -10.58
C TYR A 405 4.74 -10.53 -11.28
N LEU A 406 3.65 -10.32 -10.55
CA LEU A 406 2.57 -9.43 -10.97
C LEU A 406 3.01 -7.96 -10.88
N ASP A 407 3.74 -7.62 -9.82
CA ASP A 407 4.35 -6.31 -9.66
C ASP A 407 5.70 -6.37 -8.96
N LYS A 408 6.60 -5.47 -9.35
CA LYS A 408 7.96 -5.38 -8.83
C LYS A 408 8.34 -3.93 -8.50
N TYR A 409 8.90 -3.75 -7.31
CA TYR A 409 9.49 -2.53 -6.82
C TYR A 409 10.74 -2.89 -6.00
N GLY A 410 11.89 -2.87 -6.69
CA GLY A 410 13.15 -3.38 -6.16
C GLY A 410 13.87 -2.39 -5.24
N ILE A 411 14.95 -2.87 -4.60
CA ILE A 411 15.78 -2.03 -3.71
C ILE A 411 16.42 -0.83 -4.43
N LYS A 412 16.81 -0.99 -5.71
CA LYS A 412 17.39 0.09 -6.51
C LYS A 412 16.40 1.25 -6.71
N GLU A 413 15.16 0.92 -7.07
CA GLU A 413 14.08 1.89 -7.22
C GLU A 413 13.76 2.56 -5.88
N ALA A 414 13.65 1.79 -4.79
CA ALA A 414 13.38 2.34 -3.48
C ALA A 414 14.44 3.29 -2.94
N ILE A 415 15.72 3.02 -3.22
CA ILE A 415 16.82 3.94 -2.90
C ILE A 415 16.74 5.19 -3.78
N SER A 416 16.50 5.03 -5.09
CA SER A 416 16.35 6.16 -6.03
C SER A 416 15.20 7.10 -5.62
N ASP A 417 14.09 6.51 -5.14
CA ASP A 417 12.90 7.22 -4.68
C ASP A 417 13.06 7.78 -3.25
N LYS A 418 14.22 7.56 -2.61
CA LYS A 418 14.53 7.94 -1.22
C LYS A 418 13.53 7.37 -0.20
N VAL A 419 12.93 6.24 -0.53
CA VAL A 419 12.01 5.49 0.34
C VAL A 419 12.80 4.65 1.36
N THR A 420 13.97 4.14 0.95
CA THR A 420 14.88 3.38 1.82
C THR A 420 16.27 3.99 1.79
N VAL A 421 16.99 3.91 2.90
CA VAL A 421 18.39 4.36 2.96
C VAL A 421 19.32 3.35 2.27
N PRO A 422 20.41 3.81 1.61
CA PRO A 422 21.42 2.92 1.07
C PRO A 422 22.10 2.12 2.18
N ILE A 423 22.29 0.82 1.96
CA ILE A 423 23.06 -0.04 2.87
C ILE A 423 24.53 0.03 2.44
N ARG A 424 25.41 0.44 3.35
CA ARG A 424 26.86 0.34 3.18
C ARG A 424 27.33 -0.93 3.89
N TYR A 425 27.96 -1.83 3.15
CA TYR A 425 28.59 -3.02 3.73
C TYR A 425 30.05 -2.70 4.02
N THR A 426 30.39 -2.61 5.30
CA THR A 426 31.77 -2.63 5.77
C THR A 426 32.07 -4.03 6.30
N LEU A 427 33.25 -4.55 5.96
CA LEU A 427 33.76 -5.76 6.59
C LEU A 427 34.41 -5.33 7.90
N GLY A 428 34.00 -5.91 9.03
CA GLY A 428 34.69 -5.70 10.32
C GLY A 428 36.12 -6.22 10.28
N LYS A 429 36.96 -5.85 11.28
CA LYS A 429 38.37 -6.27 11.33
C LYS A 429 38.53 -7.78 11.10
N GLN A 430 39.29 -8.14 10.07
CA GLN A 430 39.54 -9.51 9.62
C GLN A 430 40.68 -10.23 10.36
N GLU A 431 41.08 -9.78 11.55
CA GLU A 431 42.28 -10.31 12.24
C GLU A 431 42.15 -11.76 12.73
N TRP A 432 40.96 -12.35 12.68
CA TRP A 432 40.68 -13.70 13.17
C TRP A 432 40.22 -14.63 12.04
N PHE A 433 41.15 -15.10 11.21
CA PHE A 433 40.88 -16.17 10.25
C PHE A 433 40.84 -17.52 10.98
N LEU A 434 39.74 -18.26 10.83
CA LEU A 434 39.67 -19.64 11.30
C LEU A 434 40.23 -20.57 10.23
N ASP A 435 41.41 -21.11 10.50
CA ASP A 435 41.97 -22.21 9.72
C ASP A 435 41.16 -23.49 10.03
N LYS A 436 40.29 -23.85 9.09
CA LYS A 436 39.38 -25.01 9.22
C LYS A 436 40.14 -26.32 9.32
N ASP A 437 41.30 -26.42 8.66
CA ASP A 437 42.09 -27.64 8.64
C ASP A 437 42.81 -27.83 9.97
N LYS A 438 43.34 -26.74 10.56
CA LYS A 438 43.89 -26.77 11.93
C LYS A 438 42.83 -27.08 12.98
N LEU A 439 41.64 -26.49 12.85
CA LEU A 439 40.53 -26.76 13.77
C LEU A 439 40.09 -28.22 13.71
N LYS A 440 40.01 -28.79 12.50
CA LYS A 440 39.68 -30.21 12.29
C LYS A 440 40.77 -31.11 12.85
N THR A 441 42.04 -30.82 12.55
CA THR A 441 43.19 -31.58 13.05
C THR A 441 43.23 -31.59 14.58
N GLY A 442 43.11 -30.43 15.22
CA GLY A 442 43.08 -30.35 16.69
C GLY A 442 41.85 -31.04 17.31
N PHE A 443 40.70 -31.02 16.63
CA PHE A 443 39.52 -31.76 17.08
C PHE A 443 39.72 -33.28 16.97
N ASP A 444 40.33 -33.75 15.88
CA ASP A 444 40.63 -35.16 15.66
C ASP A 444 41.70 -35.66 16.65
N GLU A 445 42.67 -34.82 17.03
CA GLU A 445 43.63 -35.09 18.10
C GLU A 445 42.98 -35.19 19.49
N LEU A 446 42.17 -34.20 19.87
CA LEU A 446 41.47 -34.18 21.17
C LEU A 446 40.48 -35.32 21.34
N THR A 447 39.97 -35.85 20.23
CA THR A 447 39.01 -36.96 20.24
C THR A 447 39.64 -38.31 19.91
N LYS A 448 40.97 -38.38 19.74
CA LYS A 448 41.67 -39.57 19.26
C LYS A 448 41.43 -40.83 20.09
N GLU A 449 41.25 -40.68 21.40
CA GLU A 449 41.04 -41.78 22.36
C GLU A 449 39.55 -42.15 22.54
N LEU A 450 38.64 -41.43 21.90
CA LEU A 450 37.20 -41.68 21.99
C LEU A 450 36.74 -42.69 20.94
N SER A 451 35.76 -43.53 21.29
CA SER A 451 35.08 -44.40 20.32
C SER A 451 34.24 -43.58 19.34
N ASP A 452 33.90 -44.17 18.18
CA ASP A 452 33.12 -43.48 17.14
C ASP A 452 31.74 -43.00 17.64
N GLU A 453 31.13 -43.76 18.56
CA GLU A 453 29.87 -43.35 19.18
C GLU A 453 30.04 -42.18 20.16
N GLN A 454 31.16 -42.14 20.90
CA GLN A 454 31.51 -41.02 21.78
C GLN A 454 31.86 -39.76 20.98
N LYS A 455 32.63 -39.90 19.88
CA LYS A 455 32.91 -38.80 18.94
C LYS A 455 31.65 -38.18 18.36
N ARG A 456 30.67 -39.01 17.98
CA ARG A 456 29.35 -38.53 17.54
C ARG A 456 28.61 -37.76 18.63
N LYS A 457 28.58 -38.26 19.87
CA LYS A 457 27.97 -37.56 21.02
C LYS A 457 28.65 -36.21 21.31
N VAL A 458 29.98 -36.15 21.21
CA VAL A 458 30.75 -34.90 21.38
C VAL A 458 30.45 -33.91 20.26
N THR A 459 30.41 -34.36 19.00
CA THR A 459 30.12 -33.49 17.84
C THR A 459 28.69 -32.95 17.86
N GLN A 460 27.73 -33.73 18.37
CA GLN A 460 26.34 -33.27 18.57
C GLN A 460 26.21 -32.22 19.69
N ARG A 461 27.03 -32.31 20.74
CA ARG A 461 26.98 -31.39 21.89
C ARG A 461 27.84 -30.13 21.66
N VAL A 462 28.97 -30.26 20.99
CA VAL A 462 29.96 -29.21 20.81
C VAL A 462 30.27 -29.07 19.33
N SER A 463 29.92 -27.91 18.76
CA SER A 463 30.40 -27.52 17.44
C SER A 463 31.68 -26.69 17.61
N PRO A 464 32.85 -27.19 17.19
CA PRO A 464 34.14 -26.50 17.38
C PRO A 464 34.14 -25.07 16.81
N TRP A 465 33.43 -24.87 15.69
CA TRP A 465 33.13 -23.56 15.11
C TRP A 465 32.41 -22.62 16.09
N LYS A 466 31.34 -23.09 16.75
CA LYS A 466 30.58 -22.27 17.71
C LYS A 466 31.40 -21.93 18.95
N VAL A 467 32.32 -22.81 19.36
CA VAL A 467 33.24 -22.55 20.48
C VAL A 467 34.25 -21.48 20.10
N PHE A 468 34.89 -21.59 18.93
CA PHE A 468 35.82 -20.58 18.41
C PHE A 468 35.16 -19.20 18.31
N LEU A 469 33.95 -19.12 17.76
CA LEU A 469 33.21 -17.86 17.65
C LEU A 469 32.97 -17.15 19.00
N LYS A 470 32.88 -17.93 20.09
CA LYS A 470 32.61 -17.48 21.46
C LYS A 470 33.87 -17.26 22.30
N LYS A 471 35.07 -17.46 21.74
CA LYS A 471 36.33 -17.26 22.47
C LYS A 471 36.40 -15.83 23.00
N GLU A 472 36.70 -15.66 24.28
CA GLU A 472 36.72 -14.34 24.94
C GLU A 472 37.58 -13.33 24.20
N ASP A 473 38.77 -13.72 23.72
CA ASP A 473 39.68 -12.81 23.01
C ASP A 473 39.04 -12.24 21.74
N ARG A 474 38.34 -13.10 20.98
CA ARG A 474 37.64 -12.70 19.75
C ARG A 474 36.46 -11.80 20.08
N VAL A 475 35.70 -12.12 21.13
CA VAL A 475 34.58 -11.30 21.60
C VAL A 475 35.09 -9.93 22.04
N LYS A 476 36.16 -9.87 22.85
CA LYS A 476 36.79 -8.61 23.30
C LYS A 476 37.30 -7.78 22.12
N ALA A 477 37.94 -8.40 21.13
CA ALA A 477 38.42 -7.71 19.93
C ALA A 477 37.28 -7.13 19.10
N ILE A 478 36.21 -7.91 18.84
CA ILE A 478 35.03 -7.43 18.12
C ILE A 478 34.29 -6.34 18.92
N SER A 479 34.13 -6.52 20.23
CA SER A 479 33.48 -5.51 21.09
C SER A 479 34.27 -4.21 21.13
N LYS A 480 35.60 -4.26 21.13
CA LYS A 480 36.46 -3.09 21.03
C LYS A 480 36.31 -2.40 19.67
N ASP A 481 36.31 -3.17 18.57
CA ASP A 481 36.09 -2.65 17.21
C ASP A 481 34.73 -1.95 17.10
N ILE A 482 33.66 -2.56 17.65
CA ILE A 482 32.31 -1.96 17.69
C ILE A 482 32.26 -0.70 18.57
N ALA A 483 33.06 -0.62 19.63
CA ALA A 483 33.10 0.55 20.51
C ALA A 483 33.90 1.73 19.94
N GLU A 484 34.75 1.47 18.93
CA GLU A 484 35.59 2.47 18.26
C GLU A 484 34.95 3.01 16.95
N ASP A 485 33.97 2.29 16.37
CA ASP A 485 33.15 2.68 15.20
C ASP A 485 31.95 3.56 15.62
#